data_AF-A0A387FUB1-F1
#
_entry.id   AF-A0A387FUB1-F1
#
_cell.length_a   1.000
_cell.length_b   1.000
_cell.length_c   1.000
_cell.angle_alpha   90.00
_cell.angle_beta   90.00
_cell.angle_gamma   90.00
#
_symmetry.space_group_name_H-M   'P 1'
#
loop_
_entity.id
_entity.type
_entity.pdbx_description
1 polymer ?
#
loop_
_entity_poly.entity_id
_entity_poly.type
_entity_poly.pdbx_seq_one_letter_code
_entity_poly.pdbx_strand_id
1 'polypeptide(L)'
;MEPSLNDIDDMIVHEKRQAALEYQNEAWADGMADGIEPEIIADAAIAHAIRETIRNQGEQGAEALLESLRERMLAGEFSPNRTLQ
;
A
#
# COMPACT_ATOMS: atom_id res chain seq x y z
N MET A 1 0.45 -5.24 -32.90
CA MET A 1 0.51 -3.81 -32.54
C MET A 1 1.63 -3.70 -31.54
N GLU A 2 2.67 -2.93 -31.85
CA GLU A 2 3.76 -2.66 -30.90
C GLU A 2 3.20 -1.76 -29.79
N PRO A 3 3.45 -2.07 -28.50
CA PRO A 3 3.00 -1.23 -27.40
C PRO A 3 3.65 0.16 -27.52
N SER A 4 2.88 1.21 -27.27
CA SER A 4 3.42 2.56 -27.24
C SER A 4 4.34 2.73 -26.02
N LEU A 5 5.19 3.76 -26.02
CA LEU A 5 6.06 4.06 -24.89
C LEU A 5 5.27 4.29 -23.58
N ASN A 6 4.05 4.83 -23.67
CA ASN A 6 3.18 5.01 -22.51
C ASN A 6 2.63 3.67 -21.99
N ASP A 7 2.24 2.75 -22.88
CA ASP A 7 1.77 1.41 -22.49
C ASP A 7 2.89 0.63 -21.76
N ILE A 8 4.14 0.85 -22.17
CA ILE A 8 5.31 0.26 -21.52
C ILE A 8 5.53 0.88 -20.12
N ASP A 9 5.40 2.20 -19.96
CA ASP A 9 5.54 2.86 -18.66
C ASP A 9 4.45 2.40 -17.67
N ASP A 10 3.19 2.34 -18.13
CA ASP A 10 2.07 1.85 -17.32
C ASP A 10 2.29 0.38 -16.89
N MET A 11 2.77 -0.47 -17.80
CA MET A 11 3.14 -1.85 -17.49
C MET A 11 4.26 -1.90 -16.44
N ILE A 12 5.30 -1.08 -16.57
CA ILE A 12 6.40 -1.02 -15.58
C ILE A 12 5.89 -0.59 -14.20
N VAL A 13 5.01 0.41 -14.14
CA VAL A 13 4.41 0.87 -12.87
C VAL A 13 3.57 -0.25 -12.25
N HIS A 14 2.80 -0.97 -13.06
CA HIS A 14 2.00 -2.11 -12.59
C HIS A 14 2.88 -3.22 -12.00
N GLU A 15 3.93 -3.63 -12.72
CA GLU A 15 4.87 -4.66 -12.25
C GLU A 15 5.55 -4.26 -10.94
N LYS A 16 5.99 -3.00 -10.80
CA LYS A 16 6.58 -2.50 -9.56
C LYS A 16 5.61 -2.53 -8.39
N ARG A 17 4.34 -2.19 -8.63
CA ARG A 17 3.30 -2.27 -7.60
C ARG A 17 3.04 -3.72 -7.19
N GLN A 18 2.99 -4.65 -8.13
CA GLN A 18 2.82 -6.06 -7.83
C GLN A 18 3.99 -6.60 -7.00
N ALA A 19 5.23 -6.33 -7.43
CA ALA A 19 6.42 -6.75 -6.68
C ALA A 19 6.43 -6.17 -5.24
N ALA A 20 6.05 -4.91 -5.07
CA ALA A 20 5.96 -4.31 -3.74
C ALA A 20 4.92 -5.00 -2.84
N LEU A 21 3.78 -5.43 -3.39
CA LEU A 21 2.77 -6.20 -2.66
C LEU A 21 3.29 -7.58 -2.27
N GLU A 22 4.03 -8.25 -3.16
CA GLU A 22 4.65 -9.54 -2.87
C GLU A 22 5.64 -9.43 -1.70
N TYR A 23 6.55 -8.44 -1.73
CA TYR A 23 7.47 -8.20 -0.61
C TYR A 23 6.75 -7.92 0.72
N GLN A 24 5.65 -7.15 0.69
CA GLN A 24 4.89 -6.87 1.91
C GLN A 24 4.19 -8.12 2.45
N ASN A 25 3.66 -8.97 1.58
CA ASN A 25 3.03 -10.24 1.96
C ASN A 25 4.05 -11.22 2.54
N GLU A 26 5.25 -11.29 1.97
CA GLU A 26 6.35 -12.11 2.50
C GLU A 26 6.76 -11.62 3.89
N ALA A 27 7.01 -10.33 4.07
CA ALA A 27 7.33 -9.75 5.37
C ALA A 27 6.24 -10.00 6.42
N TRP A 28 4.97 -10.00 6.00
CA TRP A 28 3.85 -10.34 6.86
C TRP A 28 3.86 -11.82 7.27
N ALA A 29 4.06 -12.73 6.30
CA ALA A 29 4.12 -14.17 6.56
C ALA A 29 5.29 -14.53 7.47
N ASP A 30 6.46 -13.93 7.25
CA ASP A 30 7.66 -14.15 8.05
C ASP A 30 7.46 -13.65 9.50
N GLY A 31 6.92 -12.44 9.67
CA GLY A 31 6.63 -11.91 11.01
C GLY A 31 5.64 -12.79 11.78
N MET A 32 4.62 -13.31 11.10
CA MET A 32 3.68 -14.26 11.69
C MET A 32 4.34 -15.59 12.04
N ALA A 33 5.25 -16.10 11.20
CA ALA A 33 6.00 -17.33 11.45
C ALA A 33 6.94 -17.21 12.66
N ASP A 34 7.48 -16.01 12.89
CA ASP A 34 8.28 -15.67 14.07
C ASP A 34 7.43 -15.44 15.34
N GLY A 35 6.10 -15.53 15.24
CA GLY A 35 5.17 -15.41 16.36
C GLY A 35 4.79 -13.98 16.72
N ILE A 36 5.02 -13.01 15.83
CA ILE A 36 4.59 -11.62 16.02
C ILE A 36 3.10 -11.50 15.71
N GLU A 37 2.35 -10.84 16.59
CA GLU A 37 0.92 -10.61 16.39
C GLU A 37 0.63 -9.73 15.17
N PRO A 38 -0.39 -10.04 14.34
CA PRO A 38 -0.74 -9.28 13.15
C PRO A 38 -0.92 -7.78 13.40
N GLU A 39 -1.50 -7.42 14.55
CA GLU A 39 -1.74 -6.03 14.94
C GLU A 39 -0.42 -5.26 15.15
N ILE A 40 0.62 -5.92 15.63
CA ILE A 40 1.95 -5.34 15.81
C ILE A 40 2.64 -5.13 14.46
N ILE A 41 2.53 -6.11 13.55
CA ILE A 41 3.05 -6.01 12.18
C ILE A 41 2.37 -4.84 11.45
N ALA A 42 1.04 -4.73 11.59
CA ALA A 42 0.26 -3.65 10.99
C ALA A 42 0.70 -2.26 11.49
N ASP A 43 0.83 -2.09 12.81
CA ASP A 43 1.25 -0.82 13.41
C ASP A 43 2.65 -0.41 12.93
N ALA A 44 3.59 -1.35 12.93
CA ALA A 44 4.95 -1.12 12.45
C ALA A 44 4.98 -0.73 10.95
N ALA A 45 4.21 -1.42 10.11
CA ALA A 45 4.12 -1.13 8.68
C ALA A 45 3.53 0.27 8.41
N ILE A 46 2.45 0.64 9.11
CA ILE A 46 1.82 1.96 8.97
C ILE A 46 2.77 3.05 9.44
N ALA A 47 3.41 2.88 10.60
CA ALA A 47 4.38 3.84 11.10
C ALA A 47 5.57 4.03 10.14
N HIS A 48 6.05 2.94 9.54
CA HIS A 48 7.11 3.00 8.54
C HIS A 48 6.66 3.75 7.27
N ALA A 49 5.49 3.42 6.73
CA ALA A 49 4.93 4.08 5.55
C ALA A 49 4.73 5.59 5.74
N ILE A 50 4.23 6.01 6.91
CA ILE A 50 4.06 7.43 7.24
C ILE A 50 5.42 8.13 7.33
N ARG A 51 6.41 7.53 8.01
CA ARG A 51 7.77 8.10 8.10
C ARG A 51 8.42 8.28 6.73
N GLU A 52 8.27 7.29 5.85
CA GLU A 52 8.79 7.36 4.49
C GLU A 52 8.04 8.40 3.64
N THR A 53 6.74 8.56 3.85
CA THR A 53 5.97 9.60 3.17
C THR A 53 6.43 10.99 3.62
N ILE A 54 6.63 11.21 4.92
CA ILE A 54 7.18 12.47 5.45
C ILE A 54 8.57 12.72 4.87
N ARG A 55 9.43 11.69 4.82
CA ARG A 55 10.79 11.81 4.27
C ARG A 55 10.80 12.25 2.81
N ASN A 56 9.87 11.73 1.99
CA ASN A 56 9.84 11.96 0.56
C ASN A 56 8.96 13.15 0.13
N GLN A 57 7.93 13.50 0.91
CA GLN A 57 6.87 14.45 0.54
C GLN A 57 6.57 15.50 1.63
N GLY A 58 7.23 15.43 2.78
CA GLY A 58 6.99 16.31 3.93
C GLY A 58 5.72 15.96 4.71
N GLU A 59 5.50 16.65 5.83
CA GLU A 59 4.36 16.42 6.72
C GLU A 59 3.01 16.66 6.02
N GLN A 60 2.93 17.66 5.15
CA GLN A 60 1.72 17.95 4.36
C GLN A 60 1.40 16.84 3.36
N GLY A 61 2.41 16.20 2.77
CA GLY A 61 2.20 15.03 1.90
C GLY A 61 1.66 13.82 2.67
N ALA A 62 2.15 13.61 3.89
CA ALA A 62 1.64 12.56 4.78
C ALA A 62 0.20 12.83 5.24
N GLU A 63 -0.14 14.08 5.55
CA GLU A 63 -1.51 14.49 5.88
C GLU A 63 -2.47 14.23 4.70
N ALA A 64 -2.08 14.60 3.48
CA ALA A 64 -2.87 14.34 2.28
C ALA A 64 -3.06 12.83 2.01
N LEU A 65 -2.03 12.02 2.23
CA LEU A 65 -2.13 10.55 2.13
C LEU A 65 -3.16 10.01 3.13
N LEU A 66 -3.10 10.46 4.38
CA LEU A 66 -4.01 9.99 5.43
C LEU A 66 -5.47 10.38 5.14
N GLU A 67 -5.73 11.60 4.66
CA GLU A 67 -7.09 11.99 4.27
C GLU A 67 -7.60 11.14 3.10
N SER A 68 -6.78 10.90 2.07
CA SER A 68 -7.15 10.03 0.95
C SER A 68 -7.45 8.60 1.41
N LEU A 69 -6.65 8.03 2.31
CA LEU A 69 -6.92 6.70 2.88
C LEU A 69 -8.21 6.68 3.68
N ARG A 70 -8.50 7.75 4.43
CA ARG A 70 -9.75 7.90 5.17
C ARG A 70 -10.96 7.96 4.23
N GLU A 71 -10.89 8.73 3.15
CA GLU A 71 -11.96 8.80 2.14
C GLU A 71 -12.22 7.42 1.51
N ARG A 72 -11.15 6.70 1.13
CA ARG A 72 -11.23 5.34 0.56
C ARG A 72 -11.84 4.34 1.53
N MET A 73 -11.49 4.43 2.82
CA MET A 73 -12.08 3.63 3.88
C MET A 73 -13.59 3.91 4.03
N LEU A 74 -13.99 5.18 4.03
CA LEU A 74 -15.40 5.58 4.09
C LEU A 74 -16.20 5.14 2.85
N ALA A 75 -15.53 5.05 1.70
CA ALA A 75 -16.08 4.48 0.47
C ALA A 75 -16.14 2.93 0.48
N GLY A 76 -15.69 2.29 1.57
CA GLY A 76 -15.73 0.83 1.74
C GLY A 76 -14.66 0.08 0.95
N GLU A 77 -13.60 0.75 0.45
CA GLU A 77 -12.59 0.13 -0.41
C GLU A 77 -11.82 -1.00 0.29
N PHE A 78 -11.65 -0.92 1.61
CA PHE A 78 -10.94 -1.93 2.41
C PHE A 78 -11.87 -2.96 3.07
N SER A 79 -13.19 -2.89 2.81
CA SER A 79 -14.12 -3.84 3.40
C SER A 79 -14.06 -5.18 2.66
N PRO A 80 -13.96 -6.32 3.36
CA PRO A 80 -13.82 -7.65 2.75
C PRO A 80 -15.04 -8.07 1.91
N ASN A 81 -16.20 -7.45 2.12
CA ASN A 81 -17.43 -7.69 1.38
C ASN A 81 -17.88 -6.42 0.65
N ARG A 82 -17.17 -6.04 -0.43
CA ARG A 82 -17.65 -5.00 -1.34
C ARG A 82 -18.84 -5.55 -2.13
N THR A 83 -20.06 -5.33 -1.63
CA THR A 83 -21.26 -5.52 -2.45
C THR A 83 -21.29 -4.35 -3.42
N LEU A 84 -20.89 -4.56 -4.67
CA LEU A 84 -21.15 -3.59 -5.74
C LEU A 84 -22.67 -3.41 -5.79
N GLN A 85 -23.17 -2.26 -5.32
CA GLN A 85 -24.54 -1.83 -5.55
C GLN A 85 -24.64 -1.07 -6.87
#